data_AF-A0A2S6WRU3-F1
#
_entry.id   AF-A0A2S6WRU3-F1
#
_cell.length_a   1.000
_cell.length_b   1.000
_cell.length_c   1.000
_cell.angle_alpha   90.00
_cell.angle_beta   90.00
_cell.angle_gamma   90.00
#
_symmetry.space_group_name_H-M   'P 1'
#
loop_
_entity.id
_entity.type
_entity.pdbx_description
1 polymer ?
#
loop_
_entity_poly.entity_id
_entity_poly.type
_entity_poly.pdbx_seq_one_letter_code
_entity_poly.pdbx_strand_id
1 'polypeptide(L)'
;MTHNAPLSPRPLHDLSGGGRPRVLTTAQLRAHGVSTAETNEQCRAGGPWQQLLPGVVLLHPGPPTSEERLHAVLMYAARERGSGVPAQPGASRPHAAAYPEVMITGLAALTLHGFSSTPPLPSLDAIDVLVPRLRRLRSTGCARIVRTPVLPDPEQVTGVPVAPVARALADAVAGLADAGIVRRLLTEAVRGSHCDPTAVVRELNQARLLSRPHVVDAVESLLAEGRARAEDRLYRMIAEYGLPDPVWNVDLRLPGGPYLGGLDAYWPDQAVAVELDTRAPRQDDDALWSEYARKREHLERLGITVVHVTPRKLRDSPEQQATVIRTALMASADREPAAYVVVLPR
;
A
#
# COMPACT_ATOMS: atom_id res chain seq x y z
N MET A 1 42.54 17.15 -30.65
CA MET A 1 41.52 18.17 -30.98
C MET A 1 40.15 17.53 -30.88
N THR A 2 39.54 17.62 -29.69
CA THR A 2 38.20 17.08 -29.39
C THR A 2 37.14 18.08 -29.84
N HIS A 3 36.36 17.73 -30.86
CA HIS A 3 35.24 18.53 -31.32
C HIS A 3 34.05 18.35 -30.37
N ASN A 4 33.87 19.30 -29.45
CA ASN A 4 32.63 19.50 -28.70
C ASN A 4 31.63 20.19 -29.64
N ALA A 5 30.69 19.44 -30.21
CA ALA A 5 29.55 20.01 -30.89
C ALA A 5 28.49 20.44 -29.83
N PRO A 6 27.99 21.68 -29.85
CA PRO A 6 26.89 22.06 -28.98
C PRO A 6 25.61 21.33 -29.42
N LEU A 7 24.90 20.72 -28.48
CA LEU A 7 23.59 20.13 -28.70
C LEU A 7 22.62 21.23 -29.15
N SER A 8 22.30 21.29 -30.44
CA SER A 8 21.27 22.18 -30.96
C SER A 8 19.92 21.85 -30.32
N PRO A 9 19.13 22.86 -29.90
CA PRO A 9 17.79 22.62 -29.37
C PRO A 9 16.92 22.03 -30.48
N ARG A 10 16.38 20.82 -30.26
CA ARG A 10 15.39 20.22 -31.16
C ARG A 10 14.15 21.12 -31.20
N PRO A 11 13.62 21.43 -32.39
CA PRO A 11 12.47 22.30 -32.52
C PRO A 11 11.18 21.62 -32.02
N LEU A 12 10.27 22.42 -31.45
CA LEU A 12 9.06 21.99 -30.74
C LEU A 12 8.10 21.12 -31.57
N HIS A 13 8.18 21.17 -32.90
CA HIS A 13 7.33 20.35 -33.77
C HIS A 13 7.58 18.84 -33.59
N ASP A 14 8.78 18.43 -33.19
CA ASP A 14 9.10 17.03 -32.92
C ASP A 14 8.50 16.49 -31.61
N LEU A 15 8.09 17.36 -30.68
CA LEU A 15 7.44 16.97 -29.43
C LEU A 15 5.94 16.69 -29.60
N SER A 16 5.36 17.12 -30.72
CA SER A 16 3.96 16.85 -31.06
C SER A 16 3.76 15.45 -31.67
N GLY A 17 4.82 14.82 -32.20
CA GLY A 17 4.72 13.69 -33.12
C GLY A 17 4.92 12.28 -32.55
N GLY A 18 5.24 12.09 -31.27
CA GLY A 18 5.58 10.76 -30.78
C GLY A 18 5.22 10.52 -29.32
N GLY A 19 4.07 9.86 -29.08
CA GLY A 19 3.72 9.04 -27.90
C GLY A 19 4.03 9.54 -26.48
N ARG A 20 4.52 10.77 -26.31
CA ARG A 20 4.90 11.37 -25.03
C ARG A 20 3.79 12.33 -24.60
N PRO A 21 3.49 12.42 -23.30
CA PRO A 21 2.52 13.37 -22.79
C PRO A 21 2.91 14.78 -23.24
N ARG A 22 1.99 15.53 -23.85
CA ARG A 22 2.21 16.90 -24.36
C ARG A 22 2.23 17.94 -23.24
N VAL A 23 2.75 17.57 -22.07
CA VAL A 23 2.81 18.35 -20.85
C VAL A 23 4.26 18.69 -20.57
N LEU A 24 4.58 19.98 -20.43
CA LEU A 24 5.92 20.46 -20.12
C LEU A 24 5.89 21.51 -19.01
N THR A 25 6.96 21.57 -18.23
CA THR A 25 7.20 22.67 -17.31
C THR A 25 7.73 23.91 -18.05
N THR A 26 7.48 25.10 -17.50
CA THR A 26 8.07 26.34 -18.05
C THR A 26 9.60 26.36 -18.00
N ALA A 27 10.22 25.53 -17.15
CA ALA A 27 11.66 25.34 -17.13
C ALA A 27 12.15 24.48 -18.31
N GLN A 28 11.43 23.41 -18.65
CA GLN A 28 11.70 22.60 -19.84
C GLN A 28 11.49 23.40 -21.11
N LEU A 29 10.41 24.17 -21.21
CA LEU A 29 10.17 25.08 -22.35
C LEU A 29 11.33 26.08 -22.54
N ARG A 30 11.82 26.67 -21.45
CA ARG A 30 13.02 27.54 -21.48
C ARG A 30 14.28 26.80 -21.93
N ALA A 31 14.50 25.57 -21.47
CA ALA A 31 15.61 24.75 -21.94
C ALA A 31 15.51 24.41 -23.44
N HIS A 32 14.30 24.41 -24.00
CA HIS A 32 14.02 24.29 -25.43
C HIS A 32 14.01 25.62 -26.18
N GLY A 33 14.45 26.72 -25.56
CA GLY A 33 14.56 28.04 -26.20
C GLY A 33 13.26 28.86 -26.21
N VAL A 34 12.19 28.41 -25.57
CA VAL A 34 10.93 29.15 -25.47
C VAL A 34 10.97 30.04 -24.24
N SER A 35 10.93 31.36 -24.47
CA SER A 35 10.89 32.35 -23.41
C SER A 35 9.57 32.29 -22.63
N THR A 36 9.56 32.90 -21.43
CA THR A 36 8.34 33.03 -20.63
C THR A 36 7.31 33.94 -21.32
N ALA A 37 7.76 34.94 -22.09
CA ALA A 37 6.88 35.82 -22.86
C ALA A 37 6.16 35.04 -23.96
N GLU A 38 6.90 34.26 -24.76
CA GLU A 38 6.33 33.39 -25.79
C GLU A 38 5.40 32.34 -25.18
N THR A 39 5.78 31.73 -24.06
CA THR A 39 4.91 30.77 -23.36
C THR A 39 3.57 31.40 -22.96
N ASN A 40 3.61 32.61 -22.37
CA ASN A 40 2.41 33.33 -21.96
C ASN A 40 1.55 33.75 -23.16
N GLU A 41 2.17 34.11 -24.28
CA GLU A 41 1.48 34.45 -25.53
C GLU A 41 0.76 33.23 -26.12
N GLN A 42 1.42 32.08 -26.17
CA GLN A 42 0.82 30.82 -26.63
C GLN A 42 -0.30 30.31 -25.72
N CYS A 43 -0.27 30.66 -24.42
CA CYS A 43 -1.29 30.29 -23.43
C CYS A 43 -2.44 31.31 -23.29
N ARG A 44 -2.50 32.36 -24.11
CA ARG A 44 -3.62 33.31 -24.09
C ARG A 44 -4.94 32.61 -24.43
N ALA A 45 -6.06 33.22 -24.05
CA ALA A 45 -7.39 32.70 -24.39
C ALA A 45 -7.53 32.49 -25.92
N GLY A 46 -7.88 31.28 -26.34
CA GLY A 46 -7.94 30.89 -27.76
C GLY A 46 -6.59 30.54 -28.39
N GLY A 47 -5.51 30.55 -27.62
CA GLY A 47 -4.17 30.14 -28.05
C GLY A 47 -4.04 28.62 -28.21
N PRO A 48 -2.96 28.15 -28.87
CA PRO A 48 -2.76 26.72 -29.13
C PRO A 48 -2.37 25.94 -27.87
N TRP A 49 -1.91 26.61 -26.81
CA TRP A 49 -1.50 25.98 -25.55
C TRP A 49 -2.38 26.44 -24.40
N GLN A 50 -2.36 25.69 -23.30
CA GLN A 50 -3.08 26.06 -22.08
C GLN A 50 -2.19 25.86 -20.85
N GLN A 51 -2.32 26.77 -19.88
CA GLN A 51 -1.68 26.63 -18.59
C GLN A 51 -2.54 25.75 -17.69
N LEU A 52 -2.10 24.50 -17.44
CA LEU A 52 -2.87 23.53 -16.66
C LEU A 52 -2.66 23.69 -15.15
N LEU A 53 -1.42 23.99 -14.72
CA LEU A 53 -1.05 24.27 -13.34
C LEU A 53 0.04 25.37 -13.30
N PRO A 54 0.31 26.02 -12.15
CA PRO A 54 1.37 27.02 -12.06
C PRO A 54 2.74 26.47 -12.49
N GLY A 55 3.22 26.91 -13.65
CA GLY A 55 4.49 26.48 -14.24
C GLY A 55 4.44 25.16 -15.02
N VAL A 56 3.25 24.64 -15.31
CA VAL A 56 3.02 23.44 -16.15
C VAL A 56 2.05 23.79 -17.27
N VAL A 57 2.46 23.50 -18.49
CA VAL A 57 1.78 23.90 -19.74
C VAL A 57 1.46 22.65 -20.55
N LEU A 58 0.26 22.63 -21.12
CA LEU A 58 -0.20 21.62 -22.07
C LEU A 58 -0.13 22.21 -23.48
N LEU A 59 0.53 21.50 -24.39
CA LEU A 59 0.86 22.00 -25.73
C LEU A 59 -0.27 21.82 -26.77
N HIS A 60 -1.53 21.76 -26.32
CA HIS A 60 -2.70 21.72 -27.18
C HIS A 60 -3.91 22.39 -26.52
N PRO A 61 -4.92 22.83 -27.31
CA PRO A 61 -6.08 23.57 -26.78
C PRO A 61 -7.22 22.65 -26.29
N GLY A 62 -7.21 21.36 -26.66
CA GLY A 62 -8.25 20.40 -26.25
C GLY A 62 -8.27 20.07 -24.75
N PRO A 63 -9.34 19.45 -24.24
CA PRO A 63 -9.42 19.05 -22.84
C PRO A 63 -8.28 18.08 -22.47
N PRO A 64 -7.64 18.24 -21.29
CA PRO A 64 -6.53 17.40 -20.90
C PRO A 64 -7.00 15.96 -20.64
N THR A 65 -6.27 14.99 -21.19
CA THR A 65 -6.50 13.57 -20.92
C THR A 65 -6.15 13.20 -19.48
N SER A 66 -6.63 12.04 -18.99
CA SER A 66 -6.27 11.56 -17.65
C SER A 66 -4.76 11.37 -17.47
N GLU A 67 -4.06 10.87 -18.49
CA GLU A 67 -2.61 10.72 -18.49
C GLU A 67 -1.90 12.07 -18.36
N GLU A 68 -2.33 13.07 -19.13
CA GLU A 68 -1.75 14.42 -19.08
C GLU A 68 -2.01 15.09 -17.73
N ARG A 69 -3.20 14.89 -17.14
CA ARG A 69 -3.49 15.38 -15.77
C ARG A 69 -2.56 14.72 -14.74
N LEU A 70 -2.35 13.40 -14.80
CA LEU A 70 -1.42 12.68 -13.90
C LEU A 70 0.00 13.22 -14.02
N HIS A 71 0.53 13.36 -15.24
CA HIS A 71 1.86 13.91 -15.45
C HIS A 71 1.96 15.38 -15.02
N ALA A 72 0.92 16.18 -15.25
CA ALA A 72 0.91 17.59 -14.88
C ALA A 72 0.99 17.79 -13.36
N VAL A 73 0.21 17.04 -12.58
CA VAL A 73 0.25 17.16 -11.11
C VAL A 73 1.58 16.69 -10.54
N LEU A 74 2.19 15.65 -11.11
CA LEU A 74 3.52 15.17 -10.73
C LEU A 74 4.61 16.19 -11.07
N MET A 75 4.58 16.78 -12.27
CA MET A 75 5.51 17.83 -12.67
C MET A 75 5.36 19.09 -11.80
N TYR A 76 4.13 19.47 -11.46
CA TYR A 76 3.86 20.59 -10.58
C TYR A 76 4.45 20.36 -9.19
N ALA A 77 4.23 19.17 -8.61
CA ALA A 77 4.71 18.84 -7.28
C ALA A 77 6.24 18.62 -7.22
N ALA A 78 6.86 18.10 -8.29
CA ALA A 78 8.30 17.90 -8.34
C ALA A 78 9.09 19.23 -8.47
N ARG A 79 8.43 20.33 -8.89
CA ARG A 79 9.08 21.61 -9.23
C ARG A 79 9.64 22.36 -8.01
N GLU A 80 9.14 22.13 -6.81
CA GLU A 80 9.56 22.86 -5.60
C GLU A 80 10.87 22.33 -4.99
N ARG A 81 11.89 22.09 -5.81
CA ARG A 81 13.29 22.12 -5.35
C ARG A 81 13.80 23.56 -5.46
N GLY A 82 13.42 24.39 -4.48
CA GLY A 82 14.23 25.56 -4.16
C GLY A 82 15.48 25.08 -3.42
N SER A 83 16.67 25.33 -3.96
CA SER A 83 17.95 25.18 -3.26
C SER A 83 18.33 23.75 -2.81
N GLY A 84 18.58 22.84 -3.75
CA GLY A 84 19.30 21.59 -3.48
C GLY A 84 20.53 21.51 -4.39
N VAL A 85 21.69 21.18 -3.81
CA VAL A 85 23.01 21.05 -4.48
C VAL A 85 22.86 20.32 -5.82
N PRO A 86 23.49 20.81 -6.92
CA PRO A 86 23.49 20.11 -8.21
C PRO A 86 23.95 18.66 -8.01
N ALA A 87 23.17 17.71 -8.51
CA ALA A 87 23.58 16.31 -8.53
C ALA A 87 24.93 16.20 -9.25
N GLN A 88 25.93 15.59 -8.59
CA GLN A 88 27.22 15.35 -9.21
C GLN A 88 27.03 14.49 -10.48
N PRO A 89 27.60 14.90 -11.62
CA PRO A 89 27.57 14.10 -12.83
C PRO A 89 28.45 12.86 -12.61
N GLY A 90 27.82 11.69 -12.40
CA GLY A 90 28.54 10.43 -12.19
C GLY A 90 27.75 9.33 -11.48
N ALA A 91 26.69 9.68 -10.72
CA ALA A 91 25.84 8.68 -10.07
C ALA A 91 24.73 8.19 -11.01
N SER A 92 25.09 7.45 -12.06
CA SER A 92 24.13 6.70 -12.87
C SER A 92 23.53 5.57 -12.03
N ARG A 93 22.46 5.87 -11.27
CA ARG A 93 21.52 4.83 -10.83
C ARG A 93 20.70 4.40 -12.05
N PRO A 94 20.59 3.12 -12.40
CA PRO A 94 19.94 2.67 -13.63
C PRO A 94 18.44 3.03 -13.78
N HIS A 95 17.79 3.61 -12.77
CA HIS A 95 16.38 4.05 -12.79
C HIS A 95 16.18 5.26 -11.88
N ALA A 96 16.65 6.44 -12.27
CA ALA A 96 16.25 7.68 -11.59
C ALA A 96 14.76 7.92 -11.85
N ALA A 97 13.91 7.81 -10.82
CA ALA A 97 12.49 8.10 -10.93
C ALA A 97 12.29 9.50 -11.54
N ALA A 98 11.47 9.60 -12.59
CA ALA A 98 11.19 10.87 -13.28
C ALA A 98 10.64 11.97 -12.34
N TYR A 99 10.14 11.56 -11.17
CA TYR A 99 9.64 12.43 -10.09
C TYR A 99 10.21 11.96 -8.75
N PRO A 100 11.39 12.47 -8.31
CA PRO A 100 11.93 12.07 -7.01
C PRO A 100 11.05 12.66 -5.90
N GLU A 101 10.62 11.80 -4.97
CA GLU A 101 9.84 12.14 -3.76
C GLU A 101 8.41 12.64 -4.00
N VAL A 102 7.79 12.26 -5.11
CA VAL A 102 6.40 12.63 -5.42
C VAL A 102 5.69 11.41 -6.00
N MET A 103 4.47 11.14 -5.56
CA MET A 103 3.64 10.06 -6.09
C MET A 103 2.16 10.39 -6.07
N ILE A 104 1.39 9.75 -6.94
CA ILE A 104 -0.07 9.80 -6.94
C ILE A 104 -0.61 9.01 -5.75
N THR A 105 -1.62 9.52 -5.06
CA THR A 105 -2.28 8.83 -3.93
C THR A 105 -3.81 8.95 -4.02
N GLY A 106 -4.53 8.44 -3.02
CA GLY A 106 -5.98 8.55 -2.90
C GLY A 106 -6.73 7.75 -3.97
N LEU A 107 -7.91 8.24 -4.37
CA LEU A 107 -8.78 7.56 -5.32
C LEU A 107 -8.10 7.32 -6.68
N ALA A 108 -7.34 8.30 -7.17
CA ALA A 108 -6.62 8.16 -8.45
C ALA A 108 -5.62 7.01 -8.41
N ALA A 109 -4.88 6.86 -7.30
CA ALA A 109 -3.96 5.74 -7.11
C ALA A 109 -4.68 4.39 -7.08
N LEU A 110 -5.82 4.31 -6.38
CA LEU A 110 -6.61 3.08 -6.33
C LEU A 110 -7.17 2.69 -7.71
N THR A 111 -7.62 3.66 -8.52
CA THR A 111 -8.04 3.41 -9.90
C THR A 111 -6.88 2.89 -10.75
N LEU A 112 -5.67 3.44 -10.60
CA LEU A 112 -4.47 2.94 -11.30
C LEU A 112 -4.10 1.51 -10.86
N HIS A 113 -4.31 1.16 -9.59
CA HIS A 113 -4.18 -0.20 -9.06
C HIS A 113 -5.29 -1.16 -9.49
N GLY A 114 -6.29 -0.69 -10.25
CA GLY A 114 -7.36 -1.51 -10.84
C GLY A 114 -8.61 -1.68 -9.98
N PHE A 115 -8.82 -0.83 -8.96
CA PHE A 115 -10.01 -0.92 -8.12
C PHE A 115 -11.29 -0.56 -8.91
N SER A 116 -12.23 -1.48 -8.91
CA SER A 116 -13.55 -1.37 -9.55
C SER A 116 -14.53 -0.47 -8.77
N SER A 117 -14.40 -0.36 -7.44
CA SER A 117 -15.26 0.52 -6.63
C SER A 117 -14.86 1.99 -6.68
N THR A 118 -13.86 2.35 -7.49
CA THR A 118 -13.37 3.73 -7.61
C THR A 118 -13.99 4.44 -8.81
N PRO A 119 -14.23 5.76 -8.71
CA PRO A 119 -14.66 6.55 -9.86
C PRO A 119 -13.55 6.57 -10.94
N PRO A 120 -13.89 6.58 -12.22
CA PRO A 120 -12.90 6.61 -13.29
C PRO A 120 -12.10 7.92 -13.27
N LEU A 121 -10.82 7.89 -13.65
CA LEU A 121 -9.92 9.05 -13.59
C LEU A 121 -10.46 10.35 -14.21
N PRO A 122 -11.17 10.34 -15.38
CA PRO A 122 -11.75 11.55 -15.94
C PRO A 122 -12.79 12.23 -15.03
N SER A 123 -13.49 11.46 -14.19
CA SER A 123 -14.54 11.96 -13.29
C SER A 123 -14.02 12.54 -11.97
N LEU A 124 -12.72 12.38 -11.69
CA LEU A 124 -12.10 12.99 -10.52
C LEU A 124 -11.85 14.48 -10.80
N ASP A 125 -12.34 15.37 -9.94
CA ASP A 125 -12.09 16.81 -10.06
C ASP A 125 -10.61 17.17 -9.81
N ALA A 126 -10.00 16.49 -8.84
CA ALA A 126 -8.60 16.66 -8.46
C ALA A 126 -7.93 15.31 -8.21
N ILE A 127 -6.63 15.28 -8.47
CA ILE A 127 -5.74 14.17 -8.24
C ILE A 127 -4.91 14.48 -7.00
N ASP A 128 -4.93 13.55 -6.05
CA ASP A 128 -4.15 13.65 -4.82
C ASP A 128 -2.70 13.27 -5.09
N VAL A 129 -1.79 14.14 -4.66
CA VAL A 129 -0.35 13.97 -4.81
C VAL A 129 0.31 13.98 -3.44
N LEU A 130 0.99 12.87 -3.12
CA LEU A 130 1.71 12.69 -1.88
C LEU A 130 3.10 13.31 -1.98
N VAL A 131 3.42 14.20 -1.05
CA VAL A 131 4.71 14.90 -0.96
C VAL A 131 5.25 14.91 0.48
N PRO A 132 6.58 15.05 0.66
CA PRO A 132 7.19 15.25 1.97
C PRO A 132 6.63 16.49 2.69
N ARG A 133 6.43 16.38 4.00
CA ARG A 133 5.82 17.43 4.85
C ARG A 133 6.49 18.81 4.76
N LEU A 134 7.80 18.84 4.48
CA LEU A 134 8.59 20.08 4.41
C LEU A 134 8.37 20.88 3.12
N ARG A 135 7.68 20.31 2.11
CA ARG A 135 7.32 21.00 0.86
C ARG A 135 6.19 22.00 1.10
N ARG A 136 6.36 23.23 0.60
CA ARG A 136 5.44 24.38 0.73
C ARG A 136 4.57 24.60 -0.52
N LEU A 137 4.31 23.53 -1.28
CA LEU A 137 3.34 23.51 -2.37
C LEU A 137 1.91 23.83 -1.91
N ARG A 138 1.11 24.48 -2.77
CA ARG A 138 -0.33 24.69 -2.54
C ARG A 138 -1.16 23.78 -3.45
N SER A 139 -2.32 23.33 -2.98
CA SER A 139 -3.31 22.70 -3.85
C SER A 139 -3.86 23.74 -4.82
N THR A 140 -3.96 23.40 -6.11
CA THR A 140 -4.40 24.33 -7.16
C THR A 140 -4.88 23.55 -8.38
N GLY A 141 -5.94 24.03 -9.05
CA GLY A 141 -6.53 23.35 -10.20
C GLY A 141 -6.87 21.90 -9.88
N CYS A 142 -6.39 20.98 -10.72
CA CYS A 142 -6.56 19.54 -10.53
C CYS A 142 -5.53 18.89 -9.58
N ALA A 143 -4.63 19.64 -8.93
CA ALA A 143 -3.63 19.11 -8.01
C ALA A 143 -4.05 19.32 -6.55
N ARG A 144 -4.28 18.22 -5.80
CA ARG A 144 -4.49 18.27 -4.35
C ARG A 144 -3.25 17.74 -3.63
N ILE A 145 -2.62 18.57 -2.80
CA ILE A 145 -1.37 18.22 -2.12
C ILE A 145 -1.65 17.54 -0.78
N VAL A 146 -1.27 16.27 -0.67
CA VAL A 146 -1.27 15.49 0.56
C VAL A 146 0.15 15.43 1.12
N ARG A 147 0.30 15.72 2.41
CA ARG A 147 1.63 15.80 3.06
C ARG A 147 1.82 14.66 4.03
N THR A 148 2.98 14.02 3.96
CA THR A 148 3.37 12.96 4.89
C THR A 148 4.74 13.23 5.53
N PRO A 149 4.94 12.90 6.82
CA PRO A 149 6.26 12.98 7.44
C PRO A 149 7.23 11.93 6.88
N VAL A 150 6.71 10.74 6.53
CA VAL A 150 7.49 9.63 5.97
C VAL A 150 6.87 9.26 4.63
N LEU A 151 7.68 9.33 3.57
CA LEU A 151 7.25 8.95 2.24
C LEU A 151 7.45 7.44 2.06
N PRO A 152 6.42 6.67 1.65
CA PRO A 152 6.60 5.25 1.35
C PRO A 152 7.41 5.07 0.06
N ASP A 153 7.88 3.85 -0.18
CA ASP A 153 8.49 3.50 -1.47
C ASP A 153 7.42 3.49 -2.58
N PRO A 154 7.62 4.23 -3.68
CA PRO A 154 6.64 4.29 -4.77
C PRO A 154 6.59 3.00 -5.59
N GLU A 155 5.38 2.61 -5.99
CA GLU A 155 5.15 1.56 -6.98
C GLU A 155 4.96 2.20 -8.37
N GLN A 156 5.59 1.64 -9.40
CA GLN A 156 5.44 2.13 -10.78
C GLN A 156 4.23 1.46 -11.42
N VAL A 157 3.15 2.21 -11.57
CA VAL A 157 1.88 1.72 -12.15
C VAL A 157 1.55 2.58 -13.34
N THR A 158 1.31 1.97 -14.51
CA THR A 158 1.01 2.67 -15.77
C THR A 158 2.02 3.76 -16.16
N GLY A 159 3.29 3.62 -15.74
CA GLY A 159 4.36 4.58 -16.05
C GLY A 159 4.44 5.81 -15.13
N VAL A 160 3.67 5.86 -14.05
CA VAL A 160 3.72 6.92 -13.04
C VAL A 160 4.02 6.36 -11.64
N PRO A 161 4.70 7.12 -10.76
CA PRO A 161 4.88 6.73 -9.37
C PRO A 161 3.56 6.85 -8.60
N VAL A 162 3.12 5.74 -8.01
CA VAL A 162 1.88 5.62 -7.25
C VAL A 162 2.19 5.14 -5.84
N ALA A 163 1.46 5.66 -4.86
CA ALA A 163 1.56 5.20 -3.49
C ALA A 163 1.13 3.73 -3.36
N PRO A 164 1.75 2.96 -2.45
CA PRO A 164 1.28 1.61 -2.14
C PRO A 164 -0.20 1.62 -1.74
N VAL A 165 -0.92 0.56 -2.09
CA VAL A 165 -2.39 0.48 -1.92
C VAL A 165 -2.83 0.83 -0.51
N ALA A 166 -2.13 0.37 0.53
CA ALA A 166 -2.46 0.68 1.92
C ALA A 166 -2.44 2.20 2.20
N ARG A 167 -1.45 2.92 1.67
CA ARG A 167 -1.34 4.37 1.80
C ARG A 167 -2.40 5.09 0.98
N ALA A 168 -2.61 4.65 -0.26
CA ALA A 168 -3.63 5.19 -1.15
C ALA A 168 -5.05 5.08 -0.55
N LEU A 169 -5.35 3.95 0.10
CA LEU A 169 -6.61 3.73 0.84
C LEU A 169 -6.75 4.74 1.99
N ALA A 170 -5.72 4.91 2.82
CA ALA A 170 -5.80 5.85 3.93
C ALA A 170 -6.03 7.29 3.46
N ASP A 171 -5.33 7.71 2.40
CA ASP A 171 -5.49 9.04 1.81
C ASP A 171 -6.89 9.21 1.17
N ALA A 172 -7.44 8.17 0.53
CA ALA A 172 -8.80 8.19 -0.03
C ALA A 172 -9.86 8.28 1.09
N VAL A 173 -9.75 7.43 2.11
CA VAL A 173 -10.68 7.38 3.26
C VAL A 173 -10.67 8.69 4.04
N ALA A 174 -9.53 9.39 4.10
CA ALA A 174 -9.45 10.69 4.77
C ALA A 174 -10.45 11.72 4.20
N GLY A 175 -10.67 11.69 2.88
CA GLY A 175 -11.56 12.59 2.14
C GLY A 175 -12.99 12.07 1.93
N LEU A 176 -13.26 10.80 2.21
CA LEU A 176 -14.59 10.20 2.08
C LEU A 176 -15.39 10.33 3.38
N ALA A 177 -16.68 10.66 3.24
CA ALA A 177 -17.63 10.72 4.36
C ALA A 177 -18.65 9.56 4.36
N ASP A 178 -18.81 8.88 3.22
CA ASP A 178 -19.77 7.79 3.05
C ASP A 178 -19.19 6.46 3.55
N ALA A 179 -19.77 5.94 4.63
CA ALA A 179 -19.42 4.67 5.25
C ALA A 179 -19.52 3.47 4.28
N GLY A 180 -20.51 3.47 3.39
CA GLY A 180 -20.73 2.41 2.41
C GLY A 180 -19.63 2.37 1.36
N ILE A 181 -19.16 3.53 0.89
CA ILE A 181 -18.02 3.60 -0.04
C ILE A 181 -16.74 3.14 0.65
N VAL A 182 -16.48 3.61 1.87
CA VAL A 182 -15.29 3.23 2.66
C VAL A 182 -15.25 1.72 2.87
N ARG A 183 -16.35 1.10 3.31
CA ARG A 183 -16.44 -0.35 3.50
C ARG A 183 -16.16 -1.12 2.21
N ARG A 184 -16.76 -0.71 1.08
CA ARG A 184 -16.52 -1.37 -0.21
C ARG A 184 -15.05 -1.32 -0.63
N LEU A 185 -14.41 -0.16 -0.53
CA LEU A 185 -13.00 0.00 -0.89
C LEU A 185 -12.08 -0.87 -0.02
N LEU A 186 -12.30 -0.88 1.30
CA LEU A 186 -11.50 -1.67 2.23
C LEU A 186 -11.66 -3.17 1.98
N THR A 187 -12.89 -3.64 1.83
CA THR A 187 -13.20 -5.04 1.49
C THR A 187 -12.61 -5.44 0.13
N GLU A 188 -12.73 -4.60 -0.90
CA GLU A 188 -12.16 -4.86 -2.22
C GLU A 188 -10.64 -5.03 -2.15
N ALA A 189 -9.95 -4.20 -1.38
CA ALA A 189 -8.50 -4.26 -1.25
C ALA A 189 -8.01 -5.61 -0.72
N VAL A 190 -8.71 -6.16 0.27
CA VAL A 190 -8.40 -7.48 0.84
C VAL A 190 -8.86 -8.60 -0.10
N ARG A 191 -10.03 -8.46 -0.73
CA ARG A 191 -10.56 -9.47 -1.64
C ARG A 191 -9.73 -9.64 -2.90
N GLY A 192 -9.24 -8.53 -3.47
CA GLY A 192 -8.31 -8.51 -4.61
C GLY A 192 -6.87 -8.88 -4.24
N SER A 193 -6.58 -9.12 -2.96
CA SER A 193 -5.22 -9.37 -2.45
C SER A 193 -4.21 -8.24 -2.74
N HIS A 194 -4.71 -7.02 -2.93
CA HIS A 194 -3.90 -5.83 -3.24
C HIS A 194 -3.06 -5.37 -2.06
N CYS A 195 -3.49 -5.62 -0.82
CA CYS A 195 -2.75 -5.28 0.37
C CYS A 195 -3.05 -6.23 1.54
N ASP A 196 -2.18 -6.19 2.55
CA ASP A 196 -2.41 -6.88 3.81
C ASP A 196 -3.36 -6.07 4.71
N PRO A 197 -4.38 -6.68 5.34
CA PRO A 197 -5.28 -5.99 6.28
C PRO A 197 -4.53 -5.17 7.34
N THR A 198 -3.44 -5.71 7.86
CA THR A 198 -2.63 -5.07 8.92
C THR A 198 -1.93 -3.80 8.43
N ALA A 199 -1.47 -3.80 7.18
CA ALA A 199 -0.85 -2.64 6.55
C ALA A 199 -1.86 -1.49 6.40
N VAL A 200 -3.11 -1.79 6.04
CA VAL A 200 -4.17 -0.79 5.92
C VAL A 200 -4.49 -0.17 7.28
N VAL A 201 -4.66 -0.99 8.33
CA VAL A 201 -4.95 -0.48 9.67
C VAL A 201 -3.81 0.40 10.19
N ARG A 202 -2.55 0.03 9.93
CA ARG A 202 -1.39 0.85 10.28
C ARG A 202 -1.45 2.24 9.62
N GLU A 203 -1.73 2.31 8.32
CA GLU A 203 -1.85 3.59 7.60
C GLU A 203 -3.05 4.42 8.09
N LEU A 204 -4.20 3.78 8.34
CA LEU A 204 -5.38 4.45 8.92
C LEU A 204 -5.10 5.01 10.32
N ASN A 205 -4.32 4.29 11.12
CA ASN A 205 -3.90 4.74 12.44
C ASN A 205 -2.95 5.95 12.35
N GLN A 206 -1.95 5.88 11.46
CA GLN A 206 -1.03 7.00 11.22
C GLN A 206 -1.76 8.26 10.72
N ALA A 207 -2.80 8.07 9.91
CA ALA A 207 -3.68 9.14 9.44
C ALA A 207 -4.70 9.62 10.49
N ARG A 208 -4.72 9.01 11.69
CA ARG A 208 -5.67 9.30 12.79
C ARG A 208 -7.14 9.16 12.38
N LEU A 209 -7.44 8.21 11.49
CA LEU A 209 -8.79 7.97 10.96
C LEU A 209 -9.59 6.96 11.80
N LEU A 210 -8.93 6.21 12.68
CA LEU A 210 -9.57 5.24 13.58
C LEU A 210 -10.42 5.88 14.70
N SER A 211 -10.50 7.21 14.76
CA SER A 211 -11.44 7.94 15.63
C SER A 211 -12.85 8.06 15.02
N ARG A 212 -12.99 7.78 13.71
CA ARG A 212 -14.26 7.90 13.00
C ARG A 212 -15.06 6.58 13.11
N PRO A 213 -16.29 6.57 13.65
CA PRO A 213 -17.06 5.34 13.85
C PRO A 213 -17.21 4.49 12.58
N HIS A 214 -17.55 5.12 11.45
CA HIS A 214 -17.72 4.41 10.18
C HIS A 214 -16.43 3.77 9.64
N VAL A 215 -15.25 4.26 10.04
CA VAL A 215 -13.96 3.66 9.68
C VAL A 215 -13.68 2.46 10.59
N VAL A 216 -14.03 2.55 11.88
CA VAL A 216 -13.86 1.45 12.84
C VAL A 216 -14.69 0.23 12.40
N ASP A 217 -15.98 0.41 12.12
CA ASP A 217 -16.87 -0.69 11.67
C ASP A 217 -16.36 -1.35 10.38
N ALA A 218 -15.85 -0.54 9.45
CA ALA A 218 -15.30 -1.02 8.20
C ALA A 218 -13.97 -1.77 8.39
N VAL A 219 -13.13 -1.33 9.34
CA VAL A 219 -11.90 -2.02 9.74
C VAL A 219 -12.20 -3.35 10.42
N GLU A 220 -13.20 -3.42 11.30
CA GLU A 220 -13.62 -4.68 11.93
C GLU A 220 -14.08 -5.70 10.88
N SER A 221 -14.91 -5.26 9.93
CA SER A 221 -15.33 -6.07 8.79
C SER A 221 -14.13 -6.55 7.95
N LEU A 222 -13.18 -5.67 7.66
CA LEU A 222 -11.95 -5.98 6.94
C LEU A 222 -11.06 -6.99 7.68
N LEU A 223 -10.95 -6.89 9.01
CA LEU A 223 -10.17 -7.82 9.81
C LEU A 223 -10.83 -9.21 9.85
N ALA A 224 -12.15 -9.25 9.96
CA ALA A 224 -12.91 -10.51 9.88
C ALA A 224 -12.74 -11.19 8.51
N GLU A 225 -12.83 -10.44 7.41
CA GLU A 225 -12.57 -10.98 6.07
C GLU A 225 -11.11 -11.43 5.89
N GLY A 226 -10.15 -10.65 6.40
CA GLY A 226 -8.74 -11.00 6.39
C GLY A 226 -8.45 -12.30 7.13
N ARG A 227 -9.13 -12.52 8.26
CA ARG A 227 -9.04 -13.75 9.04
C ARG A 227 -9.62 -14.95 8.29
N ALA A 228 -10.83 -14.85 7.77
CA ALA A 228 -11.45 -15.93 6.99
C ALA A 228 -10.55 -16.37 5.82
N ARG A 229 -9.91 -15.44 5.12
CA ARG A 229 -8.97 -15.76 4.03
C ARG A 229 -7.67 -16.39 4.51
N ALA A 230 -7.19 -16.03 5.70
CA ALA A 230 -6.02 -16.67 6.29
C ALA A 230 -6.34 -18.11 6.68
N GLU A 231 -7.53 -18.35 7.25
CA GLU A 231 -8.06 -19.68 7.54
C GLU A 231 -8.19 -20.52 6.26
N ASP A 232 -8.82 -19.99 5.20
CA ASP A 232 -8.92 -20.66 3.88
C ASP A 232 -7.57 -21.07 3.30
N ARG A 233 -6.55 -20.20 3.43
CA ARG A 233 -5.19 -20.53 2.98
C ARG A 233 -4.55 -21.61 3.85
N LEU A 234 -4.82 -21.62 5.15
CA LEU A 234 -4.28 -22.62 6.07
C LEU A 234 -4.90 -23.99 5.79
N TYR A 235 -6.22 -24.05 5.59
CA TYR A 235 -6.93 -25.25 5.13
C TYR A 235 -6.30 -25.81 3.85
N ARG A 236 -6.14 -24.94 2.84
CA ARG A 236 -5.55 -25.33 1.55
C ARG A 236 -4.11 -25.83 1.70
N MET A 237 -3.29 -25.14 2.48
CA MET A 237 -1.90 -25.53 2.71
C MET A 237 -1.81 -26.92 3.37
N ILE A 238 -2.60 -27.19 4.41
CA ILE A 238 -2.59 -28.50 5.07
C ILE A 238 -2.97 -29.63 4.10
N ALA A 239 -4.01 -29.41 3.28
CA ALA A 239 -4.42 -30.37 2.26
C ALA A 239 -3.37 -30.55 1.14
N GLU A 240 -2.82 -29.47 0.61
CA GLU A 240 -1.89 -29.48 -0.53
C GLU A 240 -0.53 -30.08 -0.18
N TYR A 241 -0.02 -29.84 1.04
CA TYR A 241 1.27 -30.35 1.50
C TYR A 241 1.19 -31.67 2.29
N GLY A 242 0.00 -32.30 2.32
CA GLY A 242 -0.24 -33.61 2.92
C GLY A 242 0.08 -33.69 4.41
N LEU A 243 -0.24 -32.63 5.16
CA LEU A 243 -0.11 -32.63 6.62
C LEU A 243 -1.27 -33.46 7.23
N PRO A 244 -1.08 -34.08 8.42
CA PRO A 244 -2.15 -34.78 9.11
C PRO A 244 -3.34 -33.86 9.38
N ASP A 245 -4.56 -34.39 9.42
CA ASP A 245 -5.76 -33.58 9.68
C ASP A 245 -5.78 -33.06 11.12
N PRO A 246 -5.78 -31.73 11.34
CA PRO A 246 -5.95 -31.17 12.68
C PRO A 246 -7.42 -31.03 13.05
N VAL A 247 -7.66 -30.79 14.33
CA VAL A 247 -8.92 -30.22 14.82
C VAL A 247 -8.86 -28.71 14.64
N TRP A 248 -9.83 -28.17 13.92
CA TRP A 248 -9.87 -26.77 13.49
C TRP A 248 -10.65 -25.89 14.46
N ASN A 249 -10.24 -24.63 14.59
CA ASN A 249 -10.95 -23.59 15.35
C ASN A 249 -11.39 -24.08 16.73
N VAL A 250 -10.42 -24.42 17.57
CA VAL A 250 -10.67 -25.03 18.88
C VAL A 250 -10.29 -24.11 20.03
N ASP A 251 -11.02 -24.24 21.12
CA ASP A 251 -10.75 -23.63 22.40
C ASP A 251 -10.14 -24.66 23.35
N LEU A 252 -8.94 -24.37 23.87
CA LEU A 252 -8.28 -25.22 24.86
C LEU A 252 -8.65 -24.80 26.29
N ARG A 253 -8.97 -25.79 27.13
CA ARG A 253 -9.26 -25.61 28.55
C ARG A 253 -8.58 -26.69 29.39
N LEU A 254 -8.20 -26.34 30.61
CA LEU A 254 -7.83 -27.35 31.60
C LEU A 254 -9.10 -28.04 32.15
N PRO A 255 -9.07 -29.34 32.47
CA PRO A 255 -10.20 -30.03 33.10
C PRO A 255 -10.63 -29.33 34.40
N GLY A 256 -11.86 -28.80 34.42
CA GLY A 256 -12.37 -28.02 35.56
C GLY A 256 -11.64 -26.69 35.82
N GLY A 257 -10.80 -26.25 34.88
CA GLY A 257 -9.89 -25.12 35.04
C GLY A 257 -10.13 -23.95 34.07
N PRO A 258 -9.20 -22.98 34.04
CA PRO A 258 -9.32 -21.77 33.24
C PRO A 258 -9.22 -22.04 31.73
N TYR A 259 -9.74 -21.08 30.95
CA TYR A 259 -9.60 -21.04 29.50
C TYR A 259 -8.15 -20.71 29.12
N LEU A 260 -7.53 -21.58 28.31
CA LEU A 260 -6.13 -21.43 27.88
C LEU A 260 -6.01 -20.60 26.59
N GLY A 261 -7.09 -20.54 25.80
CA GLY A 261 -7.18 -19.73 24.59
C GLY A 261 -7.59 -20.52 23.35
N GLY A 262 -8.03 -19.77 22.34
CA GLY A 262 -8.43 -20.30 21.04
C GLY A 262 -7.22 -20.52 20.12
N LEU A 263 -7.31 -21.56 19.31
CA LEU A 263 -6.34 -21.99 18.31
C LEU A 263 -7.02 -22.20 16.97
N ASP A 264 -6.29 -21.96 15.88
CA ASP A 264 -6.80 -22.10 14.52
C ASP A 264 -6.70 -23.56 14.03
N ALA A 265 -5.62 -24.26 14.39
CA ALA A 265 -5.47 -25.70 14.17
C ALA A 265 -4.74 -26.36 15.34
N TYR A 266 -5.16 -27.58 15.71
CA TYR A 266 -4.56 -28.34 16.80
C TYR A 266 -4.46 -29.83 16.46
N TRP A 267 -3.30 -30.43 16.72
CA TRP A 267 -3.04 -31.87 16.61
C TRP A 267 -2.93 -32.47 18.02
N PRO A 268 -3.98 -33.12 18.54
CA PRO A 268 -4.00 -33.63 19.91
C PRO A 268 -2.91 -34.67 20.18
N ASP A 269 -2.65 -35.56 19.23
CA ASP A 269 -1.70 -36.66 19.39
C ASP A 269 -0.24 -36.18 19.44
N GLN A 270 0.07 -35.05 18.77
CA GLN A 270 1.41 -34.47 18.71
C GLN A 270 1.57 -33.24 19.63
N ALA A 271 0.49 -32.81 20.30
CA ALA A 271 0.44 -31.57 21.08
C ALA A 271 0.99 -30.35 20.32
N VAL A 272 0.71 -30.26 19.02
CA VAL A 272 1.10 -29.11 18.17
C VAL A 272 -0.12 -28.25 17.90
N ALA A 273 0.03 -26.95 18.09
CA ALA A 273 -0.99 -25.94 17.87
C ALA A 273 -0.50 -24.92 16.84
N VAL A 274 -1.40 -24.44 15.99
CA VAL A 274 -1.16 -23.32 15.08
C VAL A 274 -2.13 -22.19 15.42
N GLU A 275 -1.58 -20.98 15.52
CA GLU A 275 -2.36 -19.75 15.71
C GLU A 275 -2.02 -18.76 14.59
N LEU A 276 -3.07 -18.31 13.89
CA LEU A 276 -3.02 -17.29 12.86
C LEU A 276 -2.94 -15.91 13.51
N ASP A 277 -1.80 -15.24 13.32
CA ASP A 277 -1.61 -13.87 13.80
C ASP A 277 -2.27 -12.87 12.84
N THR A 278 -3.59 -12.72 12.95
CA THR A 278 -4.40 -11.81 12.12
C THR A 278 -4.50 -10.40 12.71
N ARG A 279 -3.67 -10.04 13.70
CA ARG A 279 -3.82 -8.78 14.42
C ARG A 279 -3.29 -7.62 13.58
N ALA A 280 -4.04 -6.52 13.57
CA ALA A 280 -3.50 -5.24 13.17
C ALA A 280 -2.69 -4.62 14.33
N PRO A 281 -1.48 -4.08 14.08
CA PRO A 281 -0.72 -3.37 15.11
C PRO A 281 -1.53 -2.16 15.59
N ARG A 282 -2.02 -2.22 16.82
CA ARG A 282 -2.68 -1.10 17.53
C ARG A 282 -1.73 -0.61 18.62
N GLN A 283 -1.89 0.63 19.05
CA GLN A 283 -0.90 1.36 19.89
C GLN A 283 -0.57 0.72 21.26
N ASP A 284 -1.33 -0.29 21.71
CA ASP A 284 -1.06 -1.08 22.93
C ASP A 284 -0.31 -2.40 22.66
N ASP A 285 0.60 -2.40 21.68
CA ASP A 285 1.37 -3.60 21.33
C ASP A 285 2.16 -4.14 22.54
N ASP A 286 2.69 -3.30 23.45
CA ASP A 286 3.50 -3.80 24.59
C ASP A 286 2.68 -4.63 25.61
N ALA A 287 1.43 -4.23 25.89
CA ALA A 287 0.56 -4.94 26.83
C ALA A 287 0.01 -6.24 26.21
N LEU A 288 -0.41 -6.18 24.95
CA LEU A 288 -0.91 -7.35 24.22
C LEU A 288 0.20 -8.36 23.93
N TRP A 289 1.40 -7.92 23.53
CA TRP A 289 2.56 -8.80 23.37
C TRP A 289 2.92 -9.52 24.67
N SER A 290 2.80 -8.84 25.81
CA SER A 290 3.01 -9.45 27.13
C SER A 290 1.98 -10.54 27.42
N GLU A 291 0.70 -10.34 27.08
CA GLU A 291 -0.35 -11.35 27.25
C GLU A 291 -0.18 -12.55 26.31
N TYR A 292 0.23 -12.35 25.06
CA TYR A 292 0.47 -13.46 24.12
C TYR A 292 1.75 -14.23 24.41
N ALA A 293 2.83 -13.54 24.81
CA ALA A 293 4.03 -14.22 25.30
C ALA A 293 3.69 -15.08 26.53
N ARG A 294 2.86 -14.56 27.46
CA ARG A 294 2.36 -15.32 28.60
C ARG A 294 1.47 -16.50 28.18
N LYS A 295 0.57 -16.31 27.21
CA LYS A 295 -0.28 -17.39 26.66
C LYS A 295 0.59 -18.50 26.05
N ARG A 296 1.57 -18.12 25.23
CA ARG A 296 2.51 -19.05 24.61
C ARG A 296 3.33 -19.79 25.65
N GLU A 297 3.94 -19.08 26.59
CA GLU A 297 4.72 -19.68 27.68
C GLU A 297 3.84 -20.61 28.54
N HIS A 298 2.56 -20.29 28.72
CA HIS A 298 1.62 -21.14 29.45
C HIS A 298 1.28 -22.42 28.68
N LEU A 299 1.07 -22.35 27.36
CA LEU A 299 0.85 -23.51 26.51
C LEU A 299 2.11 -24.38 26.38
N GLU A 300 3.28 -23.76 26.21
CA GLU A 300 4.57 -24.47 26.16
C GLU A 300 4.89 -25.16 27.50
N ARG A 301 4.55 -24.56 28.64
CA ARG A 301 4.65 -25.20 29.97
C ARG A 301 3.73 -26.43 30.12
N LEU A 302 2.66 -26.50 29.35
CA LEU A 302 1.76 -27.66 29.31
C LEU A 302 2.23 -28.73 28.29
N GLY A 303 3.39 -28.51 27.64
CA GLY A 303 3.93 -29.39 26.61
C GLY A 303 3.38 -29.15 25.20
N ILE A 304 2.58 -28.09 25.01
CA ILE A 304 1.95 -27.77 23.73
C ILE A 304 2.86 -26.83 22.93
N THR A 305 3.26 -27.26 21.73
CA THR A 305 4.08 -26.43 20.83
C THR A 305 3.19 -25.52 20.00
N VAL A 306 3.31 -24.21 20.19
CA VAL A 306 2.53 -23.22 19.43
C VAL A 306 3.34 -22.64 18.27
N VAL A 307 2.88 -22.85 17.04
CA VAL A 307 3.44 -22.28 15.82
C VAL A 307 2.59 -21.09 15.39
N HIS A 308 3.16 -19.89 15.46
CA HIS A 308 2.49 -18.68 14.98
C HIS A 308 2.73 -18.49 13.48
N VAL A 309 1.64 -18.37 12.73
CA VAL A 309 1.68 -18.14 11.28
C VAL A 309 1.00 -16.80 10.97
N THR A 310 1.75 -15.88 10.38
CA THR A 310 1.17 -14.61 9.90
C THR A 310 0.49 -14.81 8.54
N PRO A 311 -0.64 -14.15 8.24
CA PRO A 311 -1.30 -14.20 6.93
C PRO A 311 -0.37 -13.89 5.75
N ARG A 312 0.61 -13.00 5.96
CA ARG A 312 1.64 -12.67 4.97
C ARG A 312 2.53 -13.86 4.63
N LYS A 313 3.15 -14.52 5.62
CA LYS A 313 3.97 -15.72 5.41
C LYS A 313 3.19 -16.85 4.74
N LEU A 314 1.91 -16.99 5.10
CA LEU A 314 1.04 -18.00 4.52
C LEU A 314 0.73 -17.73 3.03
N ARG A 315 0.68 -16.46 2.61
CA ARG A 315 0.55 -16.06 1.20
C ARG A 315 1.87 -16.18 0.43
N ASP A 316 2.94 -15.65 0.99
CA ASP A 316 4.19 -15.41 0.27
C ASP A 316 5.09 -16.67 0.25
N SER A 317 4.95 -17.57 1.23
CA SER A 317 5.81 -18.75 1.38
C SER A 317 5.09 -19.94 2.07
N PRO A 318 4.02 -20.48 1.46
CA PRO A 318 3.23 -21.56 2.07
C PRO A 318 4.04 -22.85 2.31
N GLU A 319 4.93 -23.23 1.36
CA GLU A 319 5.80 -24.40 1.49
C GLU A 319 6.72 -24.34 2.72
N GLN A 320 7.27 -23.16 3.00
CA GLN A 320 8.11 -22.95 4.19
C GLN A 320 7.30 -23.12 5.47
N GLN A 321 6.05 -22.62 5.51
CA GLN A 321 5.19 -22.79 6.68
C GLN A 321 4.78 -24.25 6.87
N ALA A 322 4.45 -24.97 5.79
CA ALA A 322 4.17 -26.40 5.84
C ALA A 322 5.38 -27.20 6.36
N THR A 323 6.59 -26.82 5.95
CA THR A 323 7.84 -27.44 6.45
C THR A 323 8.01 -27.21 7.95
N VAL A 324 7.80 -25.98 8.43
CA VAL A 324 7.88 -25.66 9.87
C VAL A 324 6.88 -26.48 10.68
N ILE A 325 5.63 -26.60 10.21
CA ILE A 325 4.60 -27.39 10.89
C ILE A 325 4.98 -28.88 10.86
N ARG A 326 5.44 -29.41 9.72
CA ARG A 326 5.90 -30.80 9.62
C ARG A 326 7.05 -31.09 10.58
N THR A 327 8.04 -30.21 10.66
CA THR A 327 9.15 -30.35 11.61
C THR A 327 8.65 -30.32 13.05
N ALA A 328 7.70 -29.45 13.39
CA ALA A 328 7.11 -29.40 14.72
C ALA A 328 6.37 -30.71 15.06
N LEU A 329 5.60 -31.25 14.12
CA LEU A 329 4.91 -32.53 14.26
C LEU A 329 5.87 -33.70 14.42
N MET A 330 6.95 -33.77 13.63
CA MET A 330 7.95 -34.84 13.75
C MET A 330 8.73 -34.74 15.06
N ALA A 331 9.10 -33.53 15.48
CA ALA A 331 9.80 -33.29 16.74
C ALA A 331 8.93 -33.52 17.98
N SER A 332 7.63 -33.81 17.84
CA SER A 332 6.77 -34.16 18.97
C SER A 332 7.05 -35.57 19.50
N ALA A 333 7.51 -36.49 18.64
CA ALA A 333 7.77 -37.89 19.00
C ALA A 333 8.90 -38.06 20.04
N ASP A 334 9.81 -37.08 20.13
CA ASP A 334 10.95 -37.08 21.06
C ASP A 334 10.63 -36.37 22.39
N ARG A 335 9.38 -35.96 22.65
CA ARG A 335 8.99 -35.15 23.82
C ARG A 335 8.13 -35.92 24.82
N GLU A 336 8.15 -35.46 26.06
CA GLU A 336 7.22 -35.91 27.09
C GLU A 336 5.77 -35.55 26.69
N PRO A 337 4.79 -36.43 26.96
CA PRO A 337 3.40 -36.21 26.57
C PRO A 337 2.84 -34.96 27.24
N ALA A 338 2.12 -34.15 26.46
CA ALA A 338 1.50 -32.92 26.97
C ALA A 338 0.47 -33.20 28.06
N ALA A 339 0.26 -32.20 28.92
CA ALA A 339 -0.77 -32.25 29.94
C ALA A 339 -2.16 -32.43 29.31
N TYR A 340 -3.02 -33.22 29.95
CA TYR A 340 -4.37 -33.47 29.44
C TYR A 340 -5.18 -32.17 29.37
N VAL A 341 -5.58 -31.78 28.16
CA VAL A 341 -6.39 -30.59 27.87
C VAL A 341 -7.72 -31.00 27.24
N VAL A 342 -8.77 -30.27 27.58
CA VAL A 342 -10.09 -30.40 26.97
C VAL A 342 -10.14 -29.51 25.73
N VAL A 343 -10.45 -30.11 24.60
CA VAL A 343 -10.59 -29.43 23.30
C VAL A 343 -12.08 -29.23 23.02
N LEU A 344 -12.51 -27.98 22.89
CA LEU A 344 -13.90 -27.63 22.57
C LEU A 344 -13.97 -26.92 21.19
N PRO A 345 -15.00 -27.16 20.38
CA PRO A 345 -15.22 -26.39 19.16
C PRO A 345 -15.57 -24.93 19.51
N ARG A 346 -15.06 -23.99 18.71
CA ARG A 346 -15.25 -22.55 18.87
C ARG A 346 -16.51 -22.02 18.20
#